data_AF-A0A401QH42-F1
#
_entry.id   AF-A0A401QH42-F1
#
_cell.length_a   1.000
_cell.length_b   1.000
_cell.length_c   1.000
_cell.angle_alpha   90.00
_cell.angle_beta   90.00
_cell.angle_gamma   90.00
#
_symmetry.space_group_name_H-M   'P 1'
#
loop_
_entity.id
_entity.type
_entity.pdbx_description
1 polymer ?
#
loop_
_entity_poly.entity_id
_entity_poly.type
_entity_poly.pdbx_seq_one_letter_code
_entity_poly.pdbx_strand_id
1 'polypeptide(L)' 'MDNKDGTMTVKFAPSEKGLHEMDIKYDDLHIPGSPLQFYVDFVNSGHVNAYGPGLIHGVVNKPAVFTVDTKDAGE' A
#
# COMPACT_ATOMS: atom_id res chain seq x y z
N MET A 1 6.13 -2.14 14.63
CA MET A 1 7.36 -1.55 15.22
C MET A 1 7.04 -0.11 15.55
N ASP A 2 7.17 0.28 16.82
CA ASP A 2 7.04 1.68 17.23
C ASP A 2 8.32 2.44 16.87
N ASN A 3 8.16 3.55 16.15
CA ASN A 3 9.27 4.37 15.67
C ASN A 3 9.68 5.47 16.67
N LYS A 4 8.98 5.59 17.82
CA LYS A 4 9.23 6.59 18.88
C LYS A 4 9.09 8.05 18.42
N ASP A 5 8.40 8.28 17.31
CA ASP A 5 8.07 9.59 16.75
C ASP A 5 6.55 9.80 16.63
N GLY A 6 5.76 8.93 17.26
CA GLY A 6 4.29 8.92 17.14
C GLY A 6 3.79 8.08 15.96
N THR A 7 4.66 7.39 15.23
CA THR A 7 4.28 6.48 14.13
C THR A 7 4.59 5.01 14.44
N MET A 8 3.82 4.10 13.84
CA MET A 8 4.04 2.66 13.95
C MET A 8 4.14 2.03 12.56
N THR A 9 5.22 1.28 12.32
CA THR A 9 5.41 0.52 11.08
C THR A 9 4.87 -0.90 11.23
N VAL A 10 3.98 -1.30 10.32
CA VAL A 10 3.44 -2.66 10.19
C VAL A 10 3.97 -3.27 8.89
N LYS A 11 4.41 -4.54 8.94
CA LYS A 11 4.84 -5.30 7.75
C LYS A 11 3.95 -6.53 7.62
N PHE A 12 3.38 -6.72 6.44
CA PHE A 12 2.53 -7.86 6.11
C PHE A 12 3.04 -8.53 4.84
N ALA A 13 3.10 -9.86 4.86
CA ALA A 13 3.51 -10.69 3.72
C ALA A 13 2.38 -11.70 3.44
N PRO A 14 1.40 -11.34 2.59
CA PRO A 14 0.27 -12.21 2.28
C PRO A 14 0.71 -13.45 1.50
N SER A 15 0.10 -14.59 1.82
CA SER A 15 0.30 -15.86 1.10
C SER A 15 -0.73 -16.12 0.01
N GLU A 16 -1.85 -15.40 0.02
CA GLU A 16 -2.99 -15.59 -0.88
C GLU A 16 -3.26 -14.34 -1.71
N LYS A 17 -3.58 -14.53 -2.99
CA LYS A 17 -4.09 -13.46 -3.85
C LYS A 17 -5.52 -13.08 -3.48
N GLY A 18 -5.90 -11.85 -3.76
CA GLY A 18 -7.26 -11.35 -3.57
C GLY A 18 -7.31 -10.06 -2.77
N LEU A 19 -8.54 -9.66 -2.42
CA LEU A 19 -8.78 -8.51 -1.55
C LEU A 19 -8.50 -8.91 -0.10
N HIS A 20 -7.64 -8.14 0.56
CA HIS A 20 -7.34 -8.26 1.98
C HIS A 20 -7.86 -7.03 2.72
N GLU A 21 -8.28 -7.25 3.97
CA GLU A 21 -8.77 -6.21 4.86
C GLU A 21 -7.92 -6.20 6.13
N MET A 22 -7.41 -5.02 6.50
CA MET A 22 -6.62 -4.82 7.71
C MET A 22 -7.36 -3.90 8.68
N ASP A 23 -7.68 -4.47 9.83
CA ASP A 23 -8.21 -3.77 10.99
C ASP A 23 -7.08 -3.09 11.77
N ILE A 24 -7.20 -1.78 11.95
CA ILE A 24 -6.31 -1.01 12.81
C ILE A 24 -7.19 -0.37 13.88
N LYS A 25 -7.01 -0.84 15.12
CA LYS A 25 -7.82 -0.46 16.27
C LYS A 25 -6.97 0.14 17.38
N TYR A 26 -7.53 1.10 18.10
CA TYR A 26 -7.02 1.66 19.34
C TYR A 26 -8.14 1.57 20.38
N ASP A 27 -7.86 0.96 21.54
CA ASP A 27 -8.86 0.65 22.58
C ASP A 27 -10.12 -0.02 21.99
N ASP A 28 -9.91 -1.06 21.17
CA ASP A 28 -10.94 -1.83 20.45
C ASP A 28 -11.80 -1.03 19.45
N LEU A 29 -11.51 0.26 19.25
CA LEU A 29 -12.19 1.13 18.30
C LEU A 29 -11.36 1.30 17.02
N HIS A 30 -12.00 1.24 15.86
CA HIS A 30 -11.34 1.54 14.58
C HIS A 30 -10.82 2.99 14.55
N ILE A 31 -9.56 3.16 14.16
CA ILE A 31 -9.04 4.48 13.88
C ILE A 31 -9.60 5.01 12.55
N PRO A 32 -9.59 6.34 12.32
CA PRO A 32 -9.91 6.89 11.01
C PRO A 32 -9.06 6.26 9.90
N GLY A 33 -9.71 5.77 8.84
CA GLY A 33 -9.05 5.06 7.73
C GLY A 33 -8.96 3.54 7.89
N SER A 34 -9.43 2.98 9.01
CA SER A 34 -9.67 1.54 9.16
C SER A 34 -11.17 1.22 8.91
N PRO A 35 -11.50 0.06 8.31
CA PRO A 35 -10.57 -0.94 7.76
C PRO A 35 -9.85 -0.47 6.49
N LEU A 36 -8.58 -0.86 6.35
CA LEU A 36 -7.80 -0.63 5.14
C LEU A 36 -7.93 -1.83 4.22
N GLN A 37 -8.43 -1.61 3.01
CA GLN A 37 -8.53 -2.64 1.99
C GLN A 37 -7.41 -2.51 0.96
N PHE A 38 -6.76 -3.63 0.64
CA PHE A 38 -5.72 -3.69 -0.39
C PHE A 38 -5.81 -5.01 -1.16
N TYR A 39 -5.49 -4.94 -2.45
CA TYR A 39 -5.49 -6.11 -3.33
C TYR A 39 -4.08 -6.69 -3.40
N VAL A 40 -3.96 -7.99 -3.18
CA VAL A 40 -2.72 -8.76 -3.33
C VAL A 40 -2.84 -9.60 -4.59
N ASP A 41 -1.86 -9.51 -5.46
CA ASP A 41 -1.74 -10.42 -6.59
C ASP A 41 -0.42 -11.19 -6.51
N PHE A 42 -0.31 -12.28 -7.27
CA PHE A 42 0.97 -12.92 -7.49
C PHE A 42 1.88 -11.93 -8.22
N VAL A 43 3.16 -11.93 -7.85
CA VAL A 43 4.18 -11.19 -8.61
C VAL A 43 4.26 -11.85 -9.97
N ASN A 44 3.51 -11.34 -10.97
CA ASN A 44 3.79 -11.67 -12.35
C ASN A 44 5.10 -10.97 -12.69
N SER A 45 6.18 -11.75 -12.68
CA SER A 45 7.54 -11.25 -12.65
C SER A 45 7.83 -10.40 -13.89
N GLY A 46 8.26 -9.16 -13.66
CA GLY A 46 9.36 -8.58 -14.42
C GLY A 46 9.03 -7.48 -15.40
N HIS A 47 7.76 -7.21 -15.70
CA HIS A 47 7.44 -6.44 -16.91
C HIS A 47 6.80 -5.07 -16.71
N VAL A 48 6.36 -4.76 -15.48
CA VAL A 48 5.79 -3.45 -15.13
C VAL A 48 6.39 -2.95 -13.82
N ASN A 49 6.95 -1.74 -13.83
CA ASN A 49 7.51 -1.08 -12.66
C ASN A 49 6.73 0.20 -12.37
N ALA A 50 6.09 0.31 -11.21
CA ALA A 50 5.49 1.56 -10.77
C ALA A 50 6.36 2.23 -9.71
N TYR A 51 6.68 3.51 -9.89
CA TYR A 51 7.50 4.29 -8.96
C TYR A 51 7.09 5.76 -8.92
N GLY A 52 7.30 6.42 -7.79
CA GLY A 52 7.06 7.85 -7.63
C GLY A 52 6.49 8.21 -6.26
N PRO A 53 6.56 9.50 -5.87
CA PRO A 53 6.19 9.96 -4.53
C PRO A 53 4.72 9.70 -4.20
N GLY A 54 3.83 9.73 -5.20
CA GLY A 54 2.39 9.49 -5.02
C GLY A 54 2.01 8.06 -4.61
N LEU A 55 2.92 7.08 -4.74
CA LEU A 55 2.71 5.71 -4.23
C LEU A 55 3.13 5.56 -2.77
N ILE A 56 3.86 6.53 -2.23
CA ILE A 56 4.42 6.50 -0.87
C ILE A 56 3.64 7.45 0.04
N HIS A 57 3.25 8.62 -0.49
CA HIS A 57 2.62 9.67 0.30
C HIS A 57 1.81 10.64 -0.58
N GLY A 58 0.74 11.19 0.00
CA GLY A 58 -0.11 12.21 -0.64
C GLY A 58 -0.43 13.35 0.33
N VAL A 59 -0.61 14.55 -0.23
CA VAL A 59 -1.00 15.75 0.53
C VAL A 59 -2.34 16.24 0.01
N VAL A 60 -3.27 16.59 0.92
CA VAL A 60 -4.59 17.11 0.57
C VAL A 60 -4.47 18.28 -0.43
N ASN A 61 -5.32 18.27 -1.46
CA ASN A 61 -5.34 19.24 -2.56
C ASN A 61 -4.05 19.32 -3.39
N LYS A 62 -3.16 18.32 -3.31
CA LYS A 62 -2.00 18.19 -4.20
C LYS A 62 -2.08 16.88 -4.99
N PRO A 63 -1.79 16.90 -6.30
CA PRO A 63 -1.70 15.68 -7.08
C PRO A 63 -0.63 14.73 -6.52
N ALA A 64 -1.01 13.50 -6.21
CA ALA A 64 -0.10 12.43 -5.82
C ALA A 64 0.44 11.74 -7.08
N VAL A 65 1.53 12.26 -7.64
CA VAL A 65 2.07 11.81 -8.93
C VAL A 65 2.93 10.57 -8.75
N PHE A 66 2.70 9.57 -9.60
CA PHE A 66 3.59 8.43 -9.80
C PHE A 66 3.61 8.01 -11.27
N THR A 67 4.59 7.18 -11.60
CA THR A 67 4.85 6.68 -12.94
C THR A 67 4.66 5.18 -12.95
N VAL A 68 4.01 4.68 -14.00
CA VAL A 68 3.95 3.25 -14.31
C VAL A 68 4.75 3.04 -15.58
N ASP A 69 5.85 2.31 -15.48
CA ASP A 69 6.69 1.89 -16.59
C ASP A 69 6.24 0.50 -17.05
N THR A 70 5.65 0.42 -18.23
CA THR A 70 5.09 -0.81 -18.82
C THR A 70 5.90 -1.29 -20.03
N LYS A 71 7.15 -0.86 -20.19
CA LYS A 71 7.93 -1.11 -21.42
C LYS A 71 8.08 -2.59 -21.77
N ASP A 72 8.08 -3.47 -20.78
CA ASP A 72 8.27 -4.90 -21.01
C ASP A 72 6.96 -5.69 -20.87
N ALA A 73 5.81 -5.03 -20.66
CA ALA A 73 4.50 -5.62 -20.36
C ALA A 73 3.82 -6.37 -21.51
N GLY A 74 4.51 -6.60 -22.62
CA GLY A 74 3.94 -7.19 -23.84
C GLY A 74 4.71 -8.41 -24.35
N GLU A 75 4.14 -9.59 -24.10
CA GLU A 75 3.91 -10.65 -25.09
C GLU A 75 2.60 -11.40 -24.74
#